data_AF-A0AAW1CQP8-F1
#
_entry.id   AF-A0AAW1CQP8-F1
#
_cell.length_a   1.000
_cell.length_b   1.000
_cell.length_c   1.000
_cell.angle_alpha   90.00
_cell.angle_beta   90.00
_cell.angle_gamma   90.00
#
_symmetry.space_group_name_H-M   'P 1'
#
loop_
_entity.id
_entity.type
_entity.pdbx_description
1 polymer ?
#
loop_
_entity_poly.entity_id
_entity_poly.type
_entity_poly.pdbx_seq_one_letter_code
_entity_poly.pdbx_strand_id
1 'polypeptide(L)'
;MSEAFKELVKKRGILKTKLNRFQTFLSTFTDDSDVLSLTVRLENLHEIFKEFDSIQTSIEMTDINDPEIIAEREAFEDQYYEYVAKSKRLIAYRTNSDKPESPKTAKGEASQILSSLEITCSNYTIAWDLLKERYDNKKLIINSHIKSIFDPPNWIELKQAFKSTFLMISLTECTIKEPVVSSGYGTSQSFKGRKVGSWLKRQQ
;
A
#
# COMPACT_ATOMS: atom_id res chain seq x y z
N MET A 1 14.03 -43.44 -44.10
CA MET A 1 13.57 -43.04 -42.75
C MET A 1 12.43 -43.93 -42.31
N SER A 2 12.56 -44.57 -41.14
CA SER A 2 11.54 -45.48 -40.61
C SER A 2 10.22 -44.74 -40.33
N GLU A 3 9.10 -45.46 -40.36
CA GLU A 3 7.79 -44.86 -40.06
C GLU A 3 7.72 -44.35 -38.61
N ALA A 4 8.36 -45.06 -37.68
CA ALA A 4 8.50 -44.65 -36.29
C ALA A 4 9.21 -43.29 -36.13
N PHE A 5 10.27 -43.04 -36.91
CA PHE A 5 10.98 -41.76 -36.87
C PHE A 5 10.08 -40.59 -37.30
N LYS A 6 9.34 -40.77 -38.40
CA LYS A 6 8.40 -39.75 -38.88
C LYS A 6 7.31 -39.46 -37.86
N GLU A 7 6.83 -40.46 -37.14
CA GLU A 7 5.86 -40.29 -36.06
C GLU A 7 6.42 -39.46 -34.91
N LEU A 8 7.67 -39.71 -34.49
CA LEU A 8 8.34 -38.93 -33.45
C LEU A 8 8.50 -37.46 -33.84
N VAL A 9 8.94 -37.18 -35.07
CA VAL A 9 9.07 -35.80 -35.57
C VAL A 9 7.71 -35.08 -35.57
N LYS A 10 6.63 -35.75 -35.96
CA LYS A 10 5.27 -35.19 -35.87
C LYS A 10 4.88 -34.88 -34.42
N LYS A 11 5.11 -35.81 -33.48
CA LYS A 11 4.83 -35.59 -32.06
C LYS A 11 5.61 -34.41 -31.49
N ARG A 12 6.91 -34.29 -31.82
CA ARG A 12 7.75 -33.13 -31.47
C ARG A 12 7.15 -31.82 -31.98
N GLY A 13 6.69 -31.77 -33.23
CA GLY A 13 6.05 -30.60 -33.82
C GLY A 13 4.78 -30.15 -33.07
N ILE A 14 4.00 -31.11 -32.55
CA ILE A 14 2.82 -30.81 -31.72
C ILE A 14 3.26 -30.14 -30.40
N LEU A 15 4.32 -30.63 -29.76
CA LEU A 15 4.83 -30.04 -28.52
C LEU A 15 5.38 -28.63 -28.73
N LYS A 16 6.10 -28.38 -29.84
CA LYS A 16 6.51 -27.02 -30.23
C LYS A 16 5.32 -26.08 -30.40
N THR A 17 4.23 -26.58 -30.97
CA THR A 17 2.98 -25.80 -31.08
C THR A 17 2.39 -25.48 -29.70
N LYS A 18 2.39 -26.43 -28.76
CA LYS A 18 1.95 -26.18 -27.38
C LYS A 18 2.83 -25.14 -26.68
N LEU A 19 4.15 -25.19 -26.88
CA LEU A 19 5.11 -24.20 -26.37
C LEU A 19 4.80 -22.79 -26.88
N ASN A 20 4.57 -22.64 -28.20
CA ASN A 20 4.22 -21.36 -28.80
C ASN A 20 2.88 -20.80 -28.29
N ARG A 21 1.90 -21.67 -27.99
CA ARG A 21 0.64 -21.23 -27.35
C ARG A 21 0.88 -20.63 -25.96
N PHE A 22 1.82 -21.19 -25.20
CA PHE A 22 2.22 -20.63 -23.91
C PHE A 22 2.90 -19.26 -24.08
N GLN A 23 3.77 -19.11 -25.08
CA GLN A 23 4.35 -17.81 -25.44
C GLN A 23 3.27 -16.76 -25.75
N THR A 24 2.29 -17.12 -26.58
CA THR A 24 1.18 -16.21 -26.92
C THR A 24 0.43 -15.79 -25.66
N PHE A 25 0.15 -16.74 -24.75
CA PHE A 25 -0.45 -16.42 -23.47
C PHE A 25 0.39 -15.41 -22.66
N LEU A 26 1.70 -15.66 -22.50
CA LEU A 26 2.59 -14.74 -21.79
C LEU A 26 2.59 -13.34 -22.40
N SER A 27 2.54 -13.23 -23.73
CA SER A 27 2.49 -11.93 -24.41
C SER A 27 1.22 -11.13 -24.13
N THR A 28 0.11 -11.83 -23.83
CA THR A 28 -1.18 -11.23 -23.48
C THR A 28 -1.38 -11.03 -21.97
N PHE A 29 -0.39 -11.43 -21.16
CA PHE A 29 -0.52 -11.44 -19.72
C PHE A 29 -0.27 -10.04 -19.13
N THR A 30 -1.24 -9.54 -18.38
CA THR A 30 -1.24 -8.19 -17.78
C THR A 30 -1.20 -8.24 -16.26
N ASP A 31 -0.99 -7.10 -15.60
CA ASP A 31 -0.96 -7.01 -14.13
C ASP A 31 -2.26 -7.50 -13.48
N ASP A 32 -3.42 -7.22 -14.08
CA ASP A 32 -4.73 -7.67 -13.61
C ASP A 32 -5.01 -9.17 -13.88
N SER A 33 -4.14 -9.84 -14.64
CA SER A 33 -4.33 -11.25 -15.00
C SER A 33 -4.06 -12.17 -13.80
N ASP A 34 -4.95 -13.15 -13.60
CA ASP A 34 -4.86 -14.12 -12.52
C ASP A 34 -3.51 -14.89 -12.49
N VAL A 35 -2.82 -14.80 -11.34
CA VAL A 35 -1.54 -15.46 -11.10
C VAL A 35 -1.70 -16.99 -11.02
N LEU A 36 -2.85 -17.48 -10.55
CA LEU A 36 -3.10 -18.92 -10.45
C LEU A 36 -3.17 -19.54 -11.84
N SER A 37 -3.84 -18.89 -12.79
CA SER A 37 -3.85 -19.28 -14.21
C SER A 37 -2.44 -19.41 -14.79
N LEU A 38 -1.54 -18.47 -14.51
CA LEU A 38 -0.13 -18.56 -14.92
C LEU A 38 0.58 -19.74 -14.25
N THR A 39 0.33 -19.96 -12.96
CA THR A 39 0.93 -21.05 -12.17
C THR A 39 0.57 -22.42 -12.73
N VAL A 40 -0.73 -22.68 -12.97
CA VAL A 40 -1.23 -23.93 -13.56
C VAL A 40 -0.66 -24.16 -14.96
N ARG A 41 -0.57 -23.11 -15.78
CA ARG A 41 0.00 -23.23 -17.14
C ARG A 41 1.50 -23.47 -17.12
N LEU A 42 2.23 -22.95 -16.11
CA LEU A 42 3.64 -23.22 -15.90
C LEU A 42 3.88 -24.69 -15.51
N GLU A 43 3.02 -25.29 -14.70
CA GLU A 43 3.08 -26.73 -14.40
C GLU A 43 2.90 -27.56 -15.68
N ASN A 44 1.90 -27.23 -16.50
CA ASN A 44 1.71 -27.88 -17.79
C ASN A 44 2.91 -27.67 -18.76
N LEU A 45 3.60 -26.54 -18.68
CA LEU A 45 4.82 -26.30 -19.46
C LEU A 45 5.96 -27.26 -19.06
N HIS A 46 6.10 -27.58 -17.77
CA HIS A 46 7.07 -28.58 -17.31
C HIS A 46 6.75 -29.99 -17.85
N GLU A 47 5.46 -30.37 -17.91
CA GLU A 47 5.05 -31.65 -18.52
C GLU A 47 5.33 -31.69 -20.04
N ILE A 48 5.08 -30.59 -20.76
CA ILE A 48 5.44 -30.47 -22.19
C ILE A 48 6.94 -30.67 -22.40
N PHE A 49 7.78 -30.09 -21.54
CA PHE A 49 9.24 -30.26 -21.62
C PHE A 49 9.65 -31.72 -21.42
N LYS A 50 9.07 -32.40 -20.44
CA LYS A 50 9.34 -33.83 -20.17
C LYS A 50 8.95 -34.73 -21.34
N GLU A 51 7.78 -34.50 -21.95
CA GLU A 51 7.36 -35.22 -23.15
C GLU A 51 8.31 -34.94 -24.33
N PHE A 52 8.73 -33.67 -24.50
CA PHE A 52 9.65 -33.28 -25.57
C PHE A 52 11.00 -33.96 -25.40
N ASP A 53 11.57 -33.93 -24.19
CA ASP A 53 12.88 -34.51 -23.90
C ASP A 53 12.92 -36.00 -24.24
N SER A 54 11.91 -36.76 -23.81
CA SER A 54 11.81 -38.19 -24.12
C SER A 54 11.72 -38.47 -25.64
N ILE A 55 10.93 -37.67 -26.38
CA ILE A 55 10.79 -37.81 -27.83
C ILE A 55 12.09 -37.43 -28.53
N GLN A 56 12.70 -36.32 -28.12
CA GLN A 56 13.89 -35.77 -28.74
C GLN A 56 15.11 -36.67 -28.51
N THR A 57 15.27 -37.26 -27.32
CA THR A 57 16.27 -38.32 -27.08
C THR A 57 16.04 -39.53 -27.98
N SER A 58 14.78 -39.92 -28.22
CA SER A 58 14.46 -41.02 -29.14
C SER A 58 14.84 -40.71 -30.60
N ILE A 59 14.75 -39.44 -30.99
CA ILE A 59 15.17 -38.95 -32.31
C ILE A 59 16.70 -38.93 -32.39
N GLU A 60 17.39 -38.39 -31.39
CA GLU A 60 18.86 -38.31 -31.30
C GLU A 60 19.53 -39.68 -31.31
N MET A 61 18.89 -40.71 -30.74
CA MET A 61 19.37 -42.09 -30.84
C MET A 61 19.45 -42.62 -32.29
N THR A 62 18.77 -41.97 -33.25
CA THR A 62 18.85 -42.33 -34.67
C THR A 62 20.10 -41.77 -35.33
N ASP A 63 20.45 -40.51 -35.02
CA ASP A 63 21.71 -39.87 -35.41
C ASP A 63 22.05 -38.77 -34.40
N ILE A 64 23.07 -39.02 -33.59
CA ILE A 64 23.47 -38.16 -32.48
C ILE A 64 24.22 -36.91 -33.01
N ASN A 65 24.78 -36.98 -34.21
CA ASN A 65 25.63 -35.92 -34.76
C ASN A 65 24.91 -35.07 -35.81
N ASP A 66 23.61 -35.30 -36.02
CA ASP A 66 22.82 -34.51 -36.97
C ASP A 66 22.68 -33.07 -36.43
N PRO A 67 23.25 -32.07 -37.13
CA PRO A 67 23.24 -30.68 -36.66
C PRO A 67 21.82 -30.07 -36.61
N GLU A 68 20.88 -30.55 -37.42
CA GLU A 68 19.49 -30.10 -37.39
C GLU A 68 18.77 -30.62 -36.14
N ILE A 69 19.03 -31.87 -35.75
CA ILE A 69 18.47 -32.46 -34.52
C ILE A 69 19.02 -31.74 -33.29
N ILE A 70 20.32 -31.47 -33.25
CA ILE A 70 20.97 -30.73 -32.15
C ILE A 70 20.39 -29.31 -32.05
N ALA A 71 20.33 -28.57 -33.16
CA ALA A 71 19.81 -27.21 -33.18
C ALA A 71 18.33 -27.14 -32.76
N GLU A 72 17.54 -28.15 -33.11
CA GLU A 72 16.14 -28.23 -32.68
C GLU A 72 16.00 -28.36 -31.16
N ARG A 73 16.87 -29.15 -30.50
CA ARG A 73 16.89 -29.27 -29.04
C ARG A 73 17.26 -27.93 -28.41
N GLU A 74 18.37 -27.34 -28.83
CA GLU A 74 18.85 -26.05 -28.32
C GLU A 74 17.76 -24.98 -28.42
N ALA A 75 17.14 -24.84 -29.60
CA ALA A 75 16.08 -23.86 -29.82
C ALA A 75 14.83 -24.07 -28.95
N PHE A 76 14.48 -25.32 -28.63
CA PHE A 76 13.36 -25.62 -27.75
C PHE A 76 13.68 -25.33 -26.29
N GLU A 77 14.87 -25.74 -25.83
CA GLU A 77 15.34 -25.53 -24.45
C GLU A 77 15.45 -24.04 -24.13
N ASP A 78 16.04 -23.24 -25.03
CA ASP A 78 16.16 -21.80 -24.86
C ASP A 78 14.79 -21.12 -24.65
N GLN A 79 13.81 -21.44 -25.51
CA GLN A 79 12.46 -20.90 -25.40
C GLN A 79 11.78 -21.35 -24.10
N TYR A 80 11.92 -22.63 -23.75
CA TYR A 80 11.36 -23.17 -22.51
C TYR A 80 11.92 -22.43 -21.28
N TYR A 81 13.24 -22.33 -21.15
CA TYR A 81 13.87 -21.69 -20.00
C TYR A 81 13.56 -20.19 -19.93
N GLU A 82 13.51 -19.52 -21.08
CA GLU A 82 13.07 -18.13 -21.15
C GLU A 82 11.66 -17.96 -20.58
N TYR A 83 10.72 -18.81 -20.98
CA TYR A 83 9.32 -18.72 -20.56
C TYR A 83 9.13 -19.10 -19.09
N VAL A 84 9.83 -20.12 -18.60
CA VAL A 84 9.85 -20.47 -17.18
C VAL A 84 10.39 -19.32 -16.34
N ALA A 85 11.51 -18.71 -16.74
CA ALA A 85 12.10 -17.59 -16.02
C ALA A 85 11.16 -16.37 -15.98
N LYS A 86 10.57 -16.00 -17.12
CA LYS A 86 9.57 -14.92 -17.20
C LYS A 86 8.38 -15.20 -16.27
N SER A 87 7.82 -16.41 -16.34
CA SER A 87 6.68 -16.81 -15.50
C SER A 87 7.01 -16.75 -14.02
N LYS A 88 8.16 -17.30 -13.61
CA LYS A 88 8.60 -17.29 -12.20
C LYS A 88 8.84 -15.87 -11.69
N ARG A 89 9.39 -14.97 -12.50
CA ARG A 89 9.56 -13.55 -12.14
C ARG A 89 8.22 -12.87 -11.90
N LEU A 90 7.24 -13.09 -12.77
CA LEU A 90 5.90 -12.54 -12.62
C LEU A 90 5.22 -13.06 -11.36
N ILE A 91 5.26 -14.38 -11.14
CA ILE A 91 4.70 -15.00 -9.92
C ILE A 91 5.36 -14.41 -8.67
N ALA A 92 6.70 -14.38 -8.62
CA ALA A 92 7.44 -13.85 -7.48
C ALA A 92 7.14 -12.36 -7.22
N TYR A 93 6.98 -11.55 -8.26
CA TYR A 93 6.60 -10.15 -8.12
C TYR A 93 5.25 -10.01 -7.38
N ARG A 94 4.24 -10.80 -7.78
CA ARG A 94 2.91 -10.81 -7.14
C ARG A 94 2.91 -11.37 -5.72
N THR A 95 3.63 -12.48 -5.50
CA THR A 95 3.74 -13.05 -4.15
C THR A 95 4.43 -12.09 -3.18
N ASN A 96 5.32 -11.22 -3.67
CA ASN A 96 5.96 -10.19 -2.85
C ASN A 96 5.09 -8.94 -2.66
N SER A 97 4.19 -8.61 -3.59
CA SER A 97 3.21 -7.52 -3.39
C SER A 97 2.07 -7.92 -2.45
N ASP A 98 1.71 -9.20 -2.39
CA ASP A 98 0.64 -9.73 -1.52
C ASP A 98 1.12 -10.06 -0.10
N LYS A 99 2.43 -9.96 0.15
CA LYS A 99 2.99 -10.06 1.50
C LYS A 99 2.82 -8.70 2.17
N PRO A 100 2.24 -8.60 3.39
CA PRO A 100 2.25 -7.34 4.13
C PRO A 100 3.71 -6.88 4.20
N GLU A 101 3.97 -5.72 3.61
CA GLU A 101 5.30 -5.15 3.44
C GLU A 101 6.13 -5.38 4.72
N SER A 102 7.28 -6.05 4.58
CA SER A 102 8.40 -5.77 5.49
C SER A 102 8.54 -4.24 5.50
N PRO A 103 8.63 -3.56 6.67
CA PRO A 103 8.43 -2.13 6.80
C PRO A 103 9.59 -1.35 6.16
N LYS A 104 9.65 -1.37 4.84
CA LYS A 104 10.54 -0.59 3.98
C LYS A 104 9.98 0.82 3.86
N THR A 105 9.68 1.44 5.00
CA THR A 105 9.73 2.88 5.30
C THR A 105 9.03 3.14 6.65
N ALA A 106 9.47 2.45 7.71
CA ALA A 106 9.40 3.10 9.01
C ALA A 106 10.34 4.31 8.97
N LYS A 107 9.82 5.50 8.65
CA LYS A 107 10.57 6.76 8.76
C LYS A 107 10.49 7.25 10.21
N GLY A 108 11.63 7.64 10.77
CA GLY A 108 11.73 8.14 12.15
C GLY A 108 11.99 7.04 13.19
N GLU A 109 11.57 7.28 14.42
CA GLU A 109 11.96 6.50 15.62
C GLU A 109 11.68 4.99 15.54
N ALA A 110 10.63 4.59 14.81
CA ALA A 110 10.30 3.18 14.57
C ALA A 110 11.41 2.43 13.80
N SER A 111 12.12 3.11 12.90
CA SER A 111 13.27 2.54 12.16
C SER A 111 14.43 2.19 13.10
N GLN A 112 14.66 3.04 14.09
CA GLN A 112 15.77 2.91 15.03
C GLN A 112 15.57 1.70 15.94
N ILE A 113 14.34 1.50 16.40
CA ILE A 113 13.95 0.33 17.21
C ILE A 113 14.09 -0.95 16.38
N LEU A 114 13.61 -0.95 15.14
CA LEU A 114 13.68 -2.12 14.25
C LEU A 114 15.12 -2.45 13.83
N SER A 115 16.01 -1.46 13.72
CA SER A 115 17.42 -1.68 13.36
C SER A 115 18.22 -2.44 14.43
N SER A 116 17.77 -2.40 15.69
CA SER A 116 18.40 -3.11 16.81
C SER A 116 18.05 -4.60 16.87
N LEU A 117 17.13 -5.07 16.02
CA LEU A 117 16.68 -6.46 15.99
C LEU A 117 17.20 -7.15 14.73
N GLU A 118 17.86 -8.29 14.90
CA GLU A 118 18.29 -9.12 13.77
C GLU A 118 17.09 -9.66 13.00
N ILE A 119 17.18 -9.68 11.66
CA ILE A 119 16.11 -10.16 10.79
C ILE A 119 16.03 -11.68 10.91
N THR A 120 15.24 -12.16 11.86
CA THR A 120 15.01 -13.59 12.10
C THR A 120 13.52 -13.82 12.39
N CYS A 121 12.99 -15.00 12.03
CA CYS A 121 11.57 -15.31 12.19
C CYS A 121 11.07 -15.18 13.65
N SER A 122 11.92 -15.50 14.63
CA SER A 122 11.62 -15.36 16.07
C SER A 122 11.60 -13.91 16.55
N ASN A 123 12.35 -13.03 15.90
CA ASN A 123 12.44 -11.61 16.28
C ASN A 123 11.29 -10.78 15.69
N TYR A 124 10.58 -11.31 14.70
CA TYR A 124 9.43 -10.65 14.09
C TYR A 124 8.26 -10.48 15.07
N THR A 125 7.97 -11.49 15.90
CA THR A 125 6.89 -11.42 16.89
C THR A 125 7.21 -10.38 17.97
N ILE A 126 8.46 -10.35 18.43
CA ILE A 126 8.95 -9.39 19.43
C ILE A 126 8.90 -7.96 18.87
N ALA A 127 9.35 -7.77 17.62
CA ALA A 127 9.27 -6.48 16.94
C ALA A 127 7.81 -5.97 16.80
N TRP A 128 6.87 -6.86 16.48
CA TRP A 128 5.46 -6.53 16.32
C TRP A 128 4.79 -6.14 17.64
N ASP A 129 5.14 -6.81 18.74
CA ASP A 129 4.64 -6.48 20.07
C ASP A 129 5.22 -5.15 20.60
N LEU A 130 6.50 -4.88 20.35
CA LEU A 130 7.13 -3.58 20.67
C LEU A 130 6.50 -2.41 19.90
N LEU A 131 6.15 -2.63 18.63
CA LEU A 131 5.46 -1.62 17.82
C LEU A 131 4.02 -1.39 18.30
N LYS A 132 3.29 -2.45 18.68
CA LYS A 132 1.96 -2.31 19.29
C LYS A 132 2.01 -1.54 20.60
N GLU A 133 2.97 -1.84 21.46
CA GLU A 133 3.11 -1.17 22.76
C GLU A 133 3.35 0.34 22.60
N ARG A 134 4.12 0.75 21.59
CA ARG A 134 4.49 2.14 21.33
C ARG A 134 3.43 2.91 20.55
N TYR A 135 2.81 2.30 19.54
CA TYR A 135 1.96 2.99 18.56
C TYR A 135 0.47 2.64 18.66
N ASP A 136 0.08 1.54 19.32
CA ASP A 136 -1.34 1.18 19.57
C ASP A 136 -1.82 1.67 20.95
N ASN A 137 -1.29 2.82 21.41
CA ASN A 137 -1.82 3.46 22.59
C ASN A 137 -3.01 4.33 22.21
N LYS A 138 -4.21 3.73 22.22
CA LYS A 138 -5.49 4.40 21.93
C LYS A 138 -5.63 5.74 22.67
N LYS A 139 -5.07 5.88 23.88
CA LYS A 139 -5.08 7.13 24.65
C LYS A 139 -4.19 8.22 24.03
N LEU A 140 -3.03 7.88 23.45
CA LEU A 140 -2.16 8.85 22.76
C LEU A 140 -2.75 9.29 21.43
N ILE A 141 -3.39 8.36 20.68
CA ILE A 141 -4.12 8.69 19.45
C ILE A 141 -5.29 9.62 19.77
N ILE A 142 -6.10 9.28 20.78
CA ILE A 142 -7.21 10.13 21.25
C ILE A 142 -6.68 11.49 21.74
N ASN A 143 -5.62 11.53 22.55
CA ASN A 143 -5.05 12.79 23.03
C ASN A 143 -4.42 13.63 21.91
N SER A 144 -3.86 13.01 20.87
CA SER A 144 -3.36 13.71 19.69
C SER A 144 -4.50 14.31 18.89
N HIS A 145 -5.59 13.57 18.68
CA HIS A 145 -6.79 14.10 18.03
C HIS A 145 -7.45 15.20 18.85
N ILE A 146 -7.57 15.02 20.18
CA ILE A 146 -8.05 16.06 21.10
C ILE A 146 -7.14 17.29 21.01
N LYS A 147 -5.82 17.14 21.07
CA LYS A 147 -4.88 18.26 20.90
C LYS A 147 -5.07 18.95 19.54
N SER A 148 -5.26 18.22 18.44
CA SER A 148 -5.52 18.85 17.13
C SER A 148 -6.85 19.61 17.04
N ILE A 149 -7.83 19.23 17.87
CA ILE A 149 -9.12 19.94 17.99
C ILE A 149 -8.99 21.17 18.90
N PHE A 150 -8.15 21.09 19.94
CA PHE A 150 -7.97 22.14 20.95
C PHE A 150 -6.74 23.04 20.74
N ASP A 151 -5.90 22.76 19.73
CA ASP A 151 -4.86 23.64 19.17
C ASP A 151 -5.26 24.17 17.77
N PRO A 152 -6.25 25.06 17.70
CA PRO A 152 -6.60 25.78 16.48
C PRO A 152 -5.42 26.66 15.99
N PRO A 153 -5.15 26.68 14.67
CA PRO A 153 -4.18 27.61 14.12
C PRO A 153 -4.77 29.01 14.31
N ASN A 154 -3.98 29.92 14.88
CA ASN A 154 -4.25 31.36 14.87
C ASN A 154 -5.13 31.96 15.99
N TRP A 155 -4.90 31.57 17.25
CA TRP A 155 -5.48 32.29 18.42
C TRP A 155 -4.83 33.63 18.73
N ILE A 156 -3.71 33.93 18.07
CA ILE A 156 -2.98 35.19 18.25
C ILE A 156 -3.69 36.30 17.48
N GLU A 157 -4.13 36.06 16.23
CA GLU A 157 -4.92 37.05 15.49
C GLU A 157 -6.34 37.22 16.04
N LEU A 158 -6.99 36.13 16.48
CA LEU A 158 -8.33 36.24 17.09
C LEU A 158 -8.33 37.03 18.40
N LYS A 159 -7.28 36.94 19.23
CA LYS A 159 -7.15 37.77 20.44
C LYS A 159 -6.91 39.25 20.10
N GLN A 160 -6.14 39.52 19.04
CA GLN A 160 -5.89 40.88 18.55
C GLN A 160 -7.18 41.50 17.96
N ALA A 161 -7.93 40.70 17.18
CA ALA A 161 -9.21 41.08 16.59
C ALA A 161 -10.28 41.28 17.67
N PHE A 162 -10.37 40.40 18.67
CA PHE A 162 -11.30 40.57 19.80
C PHE A 162 -10.96 41.79 20.67
N LYS A 163 -9.67 42.06 20.92
CA LYS A 163 -9.27 43.30 21.61
C LYS A 163 -9.64 44.53 20.80
N SER A 164 -9.46 44.51 19.48
CA SER A 164 -9.78 45.63 18.59
C SER A 164 -11.29 45.88 18.51
N THR A 165 -12.11 44.83 18.35
CA THR A 165 -13.57 44.96 18.29
C THR A 165 -14.17 45.33 19.65
N PHE A 166 -13.64 44.79 20.76
CA PHE A 166 -14.08 45.15 22.10
C PHE A 166 -13.75 46.61 22.46
N LEU A 167 -12.58 47.13 22.04
CA LEU A 167 -12.21 48.53 22.22
C LEU A 167 -13.11 49.46 21.38
N MET A 168 -13.47 49.06 20.17
CA MET A 168 -14.38 49.83 19.31
C MET A 168 -15.80 49.90 19.88
N ILE A 169 -16.33 48.79 20.41
CA ILE A 169 -17.66 48.76 21.04
C ILE A 169 -17.71 49.67 22.28
N SER A 170 -16.68 49.61 23.13
CA SER A 170 -16.60 50.45 24.34
C SER A 170 -16.35 51.94 24.06
N LEU A 171 -15.78 52.29 22.89
CA LEU A 171 -15.68 53.68 22.43
C LEU A 171 -16.96 54.19 21.77
N THR A 172 -17.72 53.34 21.07
CA THR A 172 -19.03 53.70 20.48
C THR A 172 -20.15 53.85 21.52
N GLU A 173 -20.09 53.11 22.64
CA GLU A 173 -21.01 53.33 23.76
C GLU A 173 -20.74 54.63 24.52
N CYS A 174 -19.54 55.21 24.36
CA CYS A 174 -19.15 56.45 25.03
C CYS A 174 -19.58 57.72 24.28
N THR A 175 -20.02 57.62 23.02
CA THR A 175 -20.50 58.75 22.20
C THR A 175 -22.03 58.91 22.19
N ILE A 176 -22.80 57.98 22.77
CA ILE A 176 -24.26 58.10 22.92
C ILE A 176 -24.59 58.54 24.37
N LYS A 177 -24.24 59.78 24.71
CA LYS A 177 -24.96 60.56 25.73
C LYS A 177 -25.52 61.79 25.02
N GLU A 178 -26.65 61.62 24.34
CA GLU A 178 -27.48 62.76 23.97
C GLU A 178 -28.15 63.37 25.22
N PRO A 179 -28.38 64.70 25.21
CA PRO A 179 -28.74 65.45 26.39
C PRO A 179 -30.20 65.24 26.82
N VAL A 180 -30.35 65.03 28.13
CA VAL A 180 -31.46 65.35 29.03
C VAL A 180 -32.79 65.77 28.36
N VAL A 181 -33.80 64.90 28.43
CA VAL A 181 -35.19 65.32 28.60
C VAL A 181 -35.82 64.52 29.73
N SER A 182 -36.20 65.24 30.78
CA SER A 182 -36.68 64.74 32.06
C SER A 182 -38.18 64.42 32.05
N SER A 183 -38.49 63.27 32.67
CA SER A 183 -39.66 63.01 33.54
C SER A 183 -41.05 62.85 32.93
N GLY A 184 -41.45 61.59 32.76
CA GLY A 184 -42.81 61.15 33.09
C GLY A 184 -42.91 60.70 34.55
N TYR A 185 -44.02 61.05 35.22
CA TYR A 185 -44.43 60.49 36.50
C TYR A 185 -44.58 58.96 36.38
N GLY A 186 -44.09 58.25 37.39
CA GLY A 186 -43.81 56.81 37.32
C GLY A 186 -45.01 55.87 37.48
N THR A 187 -44.73 54.57 37.35
CA THR A 187 -44.87 53.58 38.44
C THR A 187 -44.44 52.18 37.96
N SER A 188 -43.56 51.57 38.75
CA SER A 188 -43.45 50.15 39.12
C SER A 188 -43.73 49.03 38.09
N GLN A 189 -42.68 48.29 37.70
CA GLN A 189 -42.58 46.86 38.04
C GLN A 189 -41.17 46.27 37.85
N SER A 190 -40.88 45.27 38.69
CA SER A 190 -39.59 44.71 39.09
C SER A 190 -39.08 43.64 38.12
N PHE A 191 -37.76 43.59 37.84
CA PHE A 191 -37.04 42.32 37.69
C PHE A 191 -35.55 42.45 38.07
N LYS A 192 -35.08 41.48 38.85
CA LYS A 192 -33.78 41.39 39.53
C LYS A 192 -32.59 41.25 38.56
N GLY A 193 -31.62 42.15 38.63
CA GLY A 193 -30.27 41.95 38.09
C GLY A 193 -29.27 41.55 39.18
N ARG A 194 -28.86 40.28 39.20
CA ARG A 194 -27.81 39.77 40.10
C ARG A 194 -26.42 40.23 39.61
N LYS A 195 -25.61 40.67 40.55
CA LYS A 195 -24.24 41.21 40.41
C LYS A 195 -23.30 40.29 39.61
N VAL A 196 -22.80 40.75 38.47
CA VAL A 196 -21.62 40.21 37.79
C VAL A 196 -20.37 40.86 38.40
N GLY A 197 -20.05 40.49 39.64
CA GLY A 197 -18.96 41.11 40.41
C GLY A 197 -17.91 40.14 40.93
N SER A 198 -17.92 38.87 40.52
CA SER A 198 -17.12 37.81 41.16
C SER A 198 -16.19 37.02 40.21
N TRP A 199 -16.04 37.41 38.94
CA TRP A 199 -15.27 36.63 37.96
C TRP A 199 -13.88 37.18 37.62
N LEU A 200 -13.40 38.21 38.32
CA LEU A 200 -12.09 38.85 38.02
C LEU A 200 -11.03 38.69 39.13
N LYS A 201 -11.08 37.60 39.91
CA LYS A 201 -10.07 37.34 40.96
C LYS A 201 -9.56 35.90 41.00
N ARG A 202 -9.34 35.30 39.83
CA ARG A 202 -8.83 33.92 39.73
C ARG A 202 -7.96 33.66 38.49
N GLN A 203 -7.09 34.60 38.13
CA GLN A 203 -5.98 34.41 37.18
C GLN A 203 -4.84 35.41 37.53
N GLN A 204 -4.18 35.19 38.66
CA GLN A 204 -2.80 35.62 38.94
C GLN A 204 -2.11 34.47 39.67
#